data_AF-A0A9X3G996-F1
#
_entry.id   AF-A0A9X3G996-F1
#
_cell.length_a   1.000
_cell.length_b   1.000
_cell.length_c   1.000
_cell.angle_alpha   90.00
_cell.angle_beta   90.00
_cell.angle_gamma   90.00
#
_symmetry.space_group_name_H-M   'P 1'
#
loop_
_entity.id
_entity.type
_entity.pdbx_description
1 polymer ?
#
loop_
_entity_poly.entity_id
_entity_poly.type
_entity_poly.pdbx_seq_one_letter_code
_entity_poly.pdbx_strand_id
1 'polypeptide(L)'
;MEDPEAVARGICLRALTGTPKTRKQLADLLAKKDVPEEAAAAVLDRFTEVGLIDDAAFAAAWVSTRQSGRGLARRALASELRAKGVDGEVAAAAVAEVDPQDEWDSARRLVERKLPSMRRLDRVTAERRLVGMLARKGYGGGLAGYVVREALDGRDEPDGDSAVGTAESGAEGGSPDGPGSGEEFVELDPPGAAPVAWSRERSAARAAARAGRAAAAAETPGLDPSGIEGSAEVGEGRARPIGRRQPPLGAVPVDDLP
;
A
#
# COMPACT_ATOMS: atom_id res chain seq x y z
N MET A 1 -31.78 -0.93 -33.84
CA MET A 1 -30.68 -1.60 -33.12
C MET A 1 -29.86 -0.48 -32.52
N GLU A 2 -29.72 -0.45 -31.20
CA GLU A 2 -28.95 0.61 -30.53
C GLU A 2 -27.48 0.48 -30.95
N ASP A 3 -26.80 1.60 -31.19
CA ASP A 3 -25.38 1.63 -31.55
C ASP A 3 -24.55 1.00 -30.41
N PRO A 4 -23.79 -0.09 -30.66
CA PRO A 4 -23.04 -0.76 -29.61
C PRO A 4 -22.01 0.15 -28.94
N GLU A 5 -21.43 1.12 -29.65
CA GLU A 5 -20.51 2.10 -29.05
C GLU A 5 -21.24 3.07 -28.10
N ALA A 6 -22.45 3.51 -28.46
CA ALA A 6 -23.27 4.34 -27.59
C ALA A 6 -23.64 3.62 -26.28
N VAL A 7 -23.99 2.34 -26.38
CA VAL A 7 -24.26 1.48 -25.20
C VAL A 7 -23.00 1.37 -24.33
N ALA A 8 -21.85 1.05 -24.92
CA ALA A 8 -20.58 0.93 -24.22
C ALA A 8 -20.19 2.22 -23.48
N ARG A 9 -20.28 3.36 -24.18
CA ARG A 9 -20.01 4.70 -23.63
C ARG A 9 -20.89 4.99 -22.41
N GLY A 10 -22.19 4.73 -22.51
CA GLY A 10 -23.12 4.92 -21.39
C GLY A 10 -22.78 4.06 -20.18
N ILE A 11 -22.35 2.81 -20.38
CA ILE A 11 -21.93 1.91 -19.31
C ILE A 11 -20.65 2.43 -18.64
N CYS A 12 -19.63 2.78 -19.43
CA CYS A 12 -18.35 3.27 -18.91
C CYS A 12 -18.49 4.58 -18.13
N LEU A 13 -19.24 5.56 -18.64
CA LEU A 13 -19.45 6.84 -17.95
C LEU A 13 -20.12 6.64 -16.58
N ARG A 14 -21.16 5.80 -16.53
CA ARG A 14 -21.81 5.44 -15.26
C ARG A 14 -20.85 4.75 -14.29
N ALA A 15 -19.98 3.87 -14.79
CA ALA A 15 -18.99 3.18 -13.97
C ALA A 15 -17.92 4.14 -13.41
N LEU A 16 -17.54 5.16 -14.18
CA LEU A 16 -16.53 6.15 -13.82
C LEU A 16 -17.03 7.23 -12.87
N THR A 17 -18.35 7.49 -12.80
CA THR A 17 -18.92 8.50 -11.87
C THR A 17 -18.63 8.19 -10.40
N GLY A 18 -18.54 6.91 -10.02
CA GLY A 18 -18.43 6.52 -8.61
C GLY A 18 -17.00 6.27 -8.11
N THR A 19 -16.14 5.69 -8.93
CA THR A 19 -14.81 5.23 -8.51
C THR A 19 -13.92 5.14 -9.74
N PRO A 20 -12.64 5.53 -9.65
CA PRO A 20 -11.71 5.33 -10.76
C PRO A 20 -11.62 3.84 -11.11
N LYS A 21 -11.54 3.56 -12.41
CA LYS A 21 -11.47 2.20 -12.98
C LYS A 21 -10.24 2.10 -13.86
N THR A 22 -9.64 0.91 -13.87
CA THR A 22 -8.63 0.59 -14.88
C THR A 22 -9.29 0.26 -16.20
N ARG A 23 -8.54 0.40 -17.30
CA ARG A 23 -9.00 0.00 -18.63
C ARG A 23 -9.52 -1.44 -18.64
N LYS A 24 -8.78 -2.37 -18.03
CA LYS A 24 -9.17 -3.78 -17.94
C LYS A 24 -10.49 -3.98 -17.19
N GLN A 25 -10.71 -3.27 -16.08
CA GLN A 25 -11.97 -3.37 -15.34
C GLN A 25 -13.18 -2.92 -16.16
N LEU A 26 -13.00 -1.91 -17.01
CA LEU A 26 -14.05 -1.46 -17.92
C LEU A 26 -14.26 -2.46 -19.07
N ALA A 27 -13.19 -3.02 -19.62
CA ALA A 27 -13.28 -4.10 -20.62
C ALA A 27 -14.04 -5.32 -20.07
N ASP A 28 -13.68 -5.79 -18.87
CA ASP A 28 -14.36 -6.91 -18.20
C ASP A 28 -15.84 -6.59 -17.93
N LEU A 29 -16.16 -5.34 -17.59
CA LEU A 29 -17.54 -4.87 -17.39
C LEU A 29 -18.35 -4.88 -18.69
N LEU A 30 -17.76 -4.42 -19.80
CA LEU A 30 -18.40 -4.38 -21.12
C LEU A 30 -18.62 -5.80 -21.66
N ALA A 31 -17.64 -6.69 -21.51
CA ALA A 31 -17.76 -8.10 -21.88
C ALA A 31 -18.89 -8.79 -21.10
N LYS A 32 -19.01 -8.52 -19.79
CA LYS A 32 -20.12 -9.02 -18.96
C LYS A 32 -21.51 -8.50 -19.38
N LYS A 33 -21.55 -7.45 -20.20
CA LYS A 33 -22.77 -6.85 -20.74
C LYS A 33 -23.01 -7.23 -22.20
N ASP A 34 -22.26 -8.21 -22.71
CA ASP A 34 -22.36 -8.72 -24.08
C ASP A 34 -22.17 -7.61 -25.13
N VAL A 35 -21.38 -6.59 -24.81
CA VAL A 35 -20.99 -5.54 -25.75
C VAL A 35 -19.94 -6.14 -26.72
N PRO A 36 -20.09 -5.96 -28.05
CA PRO A 36 -19.11 -6.40 -29.03
C PRO A 36 -17.70 -5.86 -28.73
N GLU A 37 -16.68 -6.70 -28.92
CA GLU A 37 -15.30 -6.39 -28.55
C GLU A 37 -14.76 -5.18 -29.32
N GLU A 38 -15.09 -5.05 -30.61
CA GLU A 38 -14.66 -3.93 -31.44
C GLU A 38 -15.22 -2.59 -30.94
N ALA A 39 -16.51 -2.57 -30.58
CA ALA A 39 -17.16 -1.37 -30.04
C ALA A 39 -16.62 -1.02 -28.65
N ALA A 40 -16.35 -2.03 -27.82
CA ALA A 40 -15.71 -1.84 -26.52
C ALA A 40 -14.30 -1.25 -26.67
N ALA A 41 -13.48 -1.81 -27.57
CA ALA A 41 -12.13 -1.33 -27.83
C ALA A 41 -12.12 0.13 -28.31
N ALA A 42 -12.96 0.48 -29.30
CA ALA A 42 -13.07 1.83 -29.82
C ALA A 42 -13.41 2.87 -28.74
N VAL A 43 -14.38 2.55 -27.87
CA VAL A 43 -14.76 3.44 -26.76
C VAL A 43 -13.66 3.55 -25.70
N LEU A 44 -13.02 2.44 -25.33
CA LEU A 44 -11.95 2.44 -24.34
C LEU A 44 -10.71 3.20 -24.85
N ASP A 45 -10.37 3.06 -26.13
CA ASP A 45 -9.32 3.85 -26.78
C ASP A 45 -9.63 5.32 -26.73
N ARG A 46 -10.84 5.71 -27.17
CA ARG A 46 -11.24 7.11 -27.11
C ARG A 46 -11.20 7.68 -25.70
N PHE A 47 -11.63 6.90 -24.70
CA PHE A 47 -11.62 7.32 -23.30
C PHE A 47 -10.20 7.45 -22.74
N THR A 48 -9.26 6.63 -23.22
CA THR A 48 -7.85 6.75 -22.88
C THR A 48 -7.26 8.00 -23.52
N GLU A 49 -7.54 8.26 -24.80
CA GLU A 49 -7.08 9.45 -25.53
C GLU A 49 -7.54 10.76 -24.87
N VAL A 50 -8.79 10.82 -24.40
CA VAL A 50 -9.33 12.02 -23.74
C VAL A 50 -9.02 12.08 -22.24
N GLY A 51 -8.26 11.12 -21.69
CA GLY A 51 -7.84 11.10 -20.29
C GLY A 51 -8.92 10.71 -19.29
N LEU A 52 -10.05 10.14 -19.73
CA LEU A 52 -11.06 9.58 -18.82
C LEU A 52 -10.60 8.25 -18.20
N ILE A 53 -9.76 7.50 -18.91
CA ILE A 53 -9.08 6.32 -18.42
C ILE A 53 -7.59 6.64 -18.34
N ASP A 54 -7.03 6.54 -17.14
CA ASP A 54 -5.60 6.68 -16.90
C ASP A 54 -5.16 5.64 -15.87
N ASP A 55 -4.60 4.54 -16.37
CA ASP A 55 -4.10 3.45 -15.55
C ASP A 55 -2.85 3.87 -14.74
N ALA A 56 -2.07 4.85 -15.22
CA ALA A 56 -0.90 5.36 -14.52
C ALA A 56 -1.30 6.23 -13.33
N ALA A 57 -2.25 7.15 -13.52
CA ALA A 57 -2.84 7.92 -12.44
C ALA A 57 -3.54 7.03 -11.41
N PHE A 58 -4.28 6.01 -11.88
CA PHE A 58 -4.87 4.99 -11.00
C PHE A 58 -3.79 4.29 -10.16
N ALA A 59 -2.68 3.86 -10.80
CA ALA A 59 -1.62 3.15 -10.12
C ALA A 59 -0.91 4.02 -9.06
N ALA A 60 -0.59 5.28 -9.39
CA ALA A 60 0.02 6.22 -8.46
C ALA A 60 -0.86 6.48 -7.22
N ALA A 61 -2.17 6.72 -7.43
CA ALA A 61 -3.12 6.91 -6.35
C ALA A 61 -3.27 5.65 -5.47
N TRP A 62 -3.28 4.47 -6.09
CA TRP A 62 -3.33 3.19 -5.39
C TRP A 62 -2.10 2.97 -4.52
N VAL A 63 -0.90 3.21 -5.05
CA VAL A 63 0.37 3.10 -4.33
C VAL A 63 0.38 4.01 -3.10
N SER A 64 0.06 5.30 -3.28
CA SER A 64 0.03 6.28 -2.17
C SER A 64 -0.93 5.88 -1.05
N THR A 65 -2.14 5.43 -1.41
CA THR A 65 -3.17 5.02 -0.46
C THR A 65 -2.79 3.76 0.32
N ARG A 66 -2.20 2.77 -0.37
CA ARG A 66 -1.86 1.47 0.24
C ARG A 66 -0.59 1.56 1.08
N GLN A 67 0.38 2.36 0.68
CA GLN A 67 1.59 2.60 1.45
C GLN A 67 1.23 3.30 2.78
N SER A 68 0.48 4.41 2.73
CA SER A 68 0.09 5.16 3.94
C SER A 68 -0.87 4.38 4.86
N GLY A 69 -1.85 3.67 4.30
CA GLY A 69 -2.85 2.95 5.09
C GLY A 69 -2.38 1.58 5.59
N ARG A 70 -1.77 0.75 4.73
CA ARG A 70 -1.47 -0.67 5.02
C ARG A 70 0.02 -0.95 5.19
N GLY A 71 0.91 -0.01 4.83
CA GLY A 71 2.36 -0.20 4.88
C GLY A 71 2.83 -1.35 3.98
N LEU A 72 2.27 -1.45 2.77
CA LEU A 72 2.69 -2.44 1.79
C LEU A 72 4.00 -2.02 1.12
N ALA A 73 4.86 -3.00 0.88
CA ALA A 73 6.10 -2.87 0.13
C ALA A 73 5.82 -2.88 -1.38
N ARG A 74 6.81 -2.45 -2.18
CA ARG A 74 6.70 -2.36 -3.65
C ARG A 74 6.23 -3.65 -4.30
N ARG A 75 6.73 -4.79 -3.83
CA ARG A 75 6.38 -6.11 -4.39
C ARG A 75 4.90 -6.43 -4.23
N ALA A 76 4.35 -6.17 -3.04
CA ALA A 76 2.93 -6.38 -2.77
C ALA A 76 2.06 -5.39 -3.55
N LEU A 77 2.49 -4.12 -3.63
CA LEU A 77 1.82 -3.10 -4.42
C LEU A 77 1.74 -3.47 -5.91
N ALA A 78 2.85 -3.91 -6.50
CA ALA A 78 2.89 -4.32 -7.90
C ALA A 78 2.00 -5.55 -8.16
N SER A 79 1.92 -6.48 -7.20
CA SER A 79 1.00 -7.62 -7.28
C SER A 79 -0.46 -7.19 -7.21
N GLU A 80 -0.81 -6.29 -6.28
CA GLU A 80 -2.18 -5.75 -6.19
C GLU A 80 -2.59 -4.99 -7.45
N LEU A 81 -1.69 -4.18 -8.04
CA LEU A 81 -1.95 -3.43 -9.27
C LEU A 81 -2.23 -4.36 -10.46
N ARG A 82 -1.41 -5.41 -10.65
CA ARG A 82 -1.65 -6.42 -11.70
C ARG A 82 -2.96 -7.16 -11.47
N ALA A 83 -3.29 -7.50 -10.23
CA ALA A 83 -4.59 -8.10 -9.89
C ALA A 83 -5.77 -7.16 -10.18
N LYS A 84 -5.55 -5.84 -10.17
CA LYS A 84 -6.52 -4.82 -10.60
C LYS A 84 -6.56 -4.59 -12.10
N GLY A 85 -5.68 -5.26 -12.85
CA GLY A 85 -5.63 -5.18 -14.30
C GLY A 85 -4.82 -4.01 -14.85
N VAL A 86 -3.98 -3.40 -14.04
CA VAL A 86 -2.98 -2.44 -14.51
C VAL A 86 -1.89 -3.21 -15.27
N ASP A 87 -1.47 -2.66 -16.39
CA ASP A 87 -0.37 -3.20 -17.19
C ASP A 87 0.91 -3.38 -16.34
N GLY A 88 1.71 -4.39 -16.70
CA GLY A 88 2.92 -4.77 -15.97
C GLY A 88 3.97 -3.67 -15.89
N GLU A 89 4.15 -2.91 -16.97
CA GLU A 89 5.11 -1.80 -17.06
C GLU A 89 4.61 -0.58 -16.29
N VAL A 90 3.32 -0.24 -16.42
CA VAL A 90 2.68 0.84 -15.66
C VAL A 90 2.74 0.55 -14.16
N ALA A 91 2.46 -0.68 -13.75
CA ALA A 91 2.57 -1.09 -12.36
C ALA A 91 4.01 -1.02 -11.84
N ALA A 92 4.99 -1.40 -12.66
CA ALA A 92 6.41 -1.33 -12.30
C ALA A 92 6.88 0.12 -12.14
N ALA A 93 6.50 1.00 -13.07
CA ALA A 93 6.80 2.43 -12.99
C ALA A 93 6.20 3.07 -11.73
N ALA A 94 4.91 2.80 -11.45
CA ALA A 94 4.24 3.37 -10.28
C ALA A 94 4.87 2.96 -8.95
N VAL A 95 5.37 1.72 -8.82
CA VAL A 95 6.06 1.29 -7.59
C VAL A 95 7.54 1.69 -7.54
N ALA A 96 8.14 2.06 -8.67
CA ALA A 96 9.51 2.57 -8.73
C ALA A 96 9.61 3.96 -8.07
N GLU A 97 8.55 4.76 -8.16
CA GLU A 97 8.43 6.09 -7.52
C GLU A 97 8.39 6.06 -5.98
N VAL A 98 8.21 4.89 -5.38
CA VAL A 98 8.35 4.74 -3.93
C VAL A 98 9.80 5.07 -3.55
N ASP A 99 10.04 5.83 -2.48
CA ASP A 99 11.39 6.03 -1.95
C ASP A 99 11.83 4.76 -1.19
N PRO A 100 13.02 4.18 -1.44
CA PRO A 100 13.53 3.06 -0.65
C PRO A 100 13.54 3.34 0.86
N GLN A 101 13.77 4.60 1.26
CA GLN A 101 13.73 5.01 2.66
C GLN A 101 12.32 4.98 3.24
N ASP A 102 11.30 5.38 2.47
CA ASP A 102 9.90 5.31 2.92
C ASP A 102 9.47 3.86 3.16
N GLU A 103 9.98 2.93 2.36
CA GLU A 103 9.77 1.49 2.51
C GLU A 103 10.44 0.98 3.79
N TRP A 104 11.70 1.37 4.03
CA TRP A 104 12.43 1.00 5.24
C TRP A 104 11.76 1.54 6.52
N ASP A 105 11.44 2.84 6.55
CA ASP A 105 10.74 3.49 7.66
C ASP A 105 9.36 2.85 7.93
N SER A 106 8.66 2.42 6.87
CA SER A 106 7.37 1.74 7.01
C SER A 106 7.51 0.35 7.62
N ALA A 107 8.54 -0.41 7.25
CA ALA A 107 8.85 -1.70 7.88
C ALA A 107 9.13 -1.52 9.37
N ARG A 108 9.97 -0.54 9.73
CA ARG A 108 10.30 -0.22 11.13
C ARG A 108 9.05 0.10 11.95
N ARG A 109 8.20 1.02 11.49
CA ARG A 109 6.93 1.37 12.15
C ARG A 109 5.97 0.18 12.30
N LEU A 110 6.00 -0.78 11.40
CA LEU A 110 5.20 -2.00 11.50
C LEU A 110 5.72 -2.93 12.58
N VAL A 111 7.03 -3.10 12.66
CA VAL A 111 7.69 -3.91 13.69
C VAL A 111 7.52 -3.27 15.06
N GLU A 112 7.82 -1.98 15.22
CA GLU A 112 7.67 -1.24 16.48
C GLU A 112 6.24 -1.34 17.05
N ARG A 113 5.21 -1.16 16.20
CA ARG A 113 3.82 -1.34 16.63
C ARG A 113 3.49 -2.76 17.06
N LYS A 114 4.14 -3.76 16.47
CA LYS A 114 3.85 -5.18 16.73
C LYS A 114 4.69 -5.75 17.89
N LEU A 115 5.84 -5.15 18.16
CA LEU A 115 6.83 -5.62 19.14
C LEU A 115 6.24 -5.83 20.55
N PRO A 116 5.36 -4.94 21.10
CA PRO A 116 4.74 -5.18 22.40
C PRO A 116 3.94 -6.48 22.49
N SER A 117 3.34 -6.93 21.38
CA SER A 117 2.58 -8.18 21.34
C SER A 117 3.45 -9.45 21.33
N MET A 118 4.78 -9.28 21.22
CA MET A 118 5.76 -10.38 21.18
C MET A 118 6.52 -10.54 22.50
N ARG A 119 6.22 -9.74 23.54
CA ARG A 119 6.94 -9.74 24.83
C ARG A 119 6.93 -11.09 25.55
N ARG A 120 5.87 -11.89 25.38
CA ARG A 120 5.73 -13.21 26.04
C ARG A 120 6.34 -14.36 25.25
N LEU A 121 6.91 -14.09 24.08
CA LEU A 121 7.48 -15.10 23.21
C LEU A 121 9.00 -15.11 23.35
N ASP A 122 9.59 -16.28 23.15
CA ASP A 122 11.02 -16.41 22.94
C ASP A 122 11.44 -15.64 21.67
N ARG A 123 12.73 -15.28 21.63
CA ARG A 123 13.29 -14.46 20.56
C ARG A 123 13.10 -15.07 19.18
N VAL A 124 13.37 -16.37 19.03
CA VAL A 124 13.26 -17.09 17.74
C VAL A 124 11.82 -17.09 17.23
N THR A 125 10.84 -17.34 18.12
CA THR A 125 9.42 -17.29 17.76
C THR A 125 8.97 -15.87 17.41
N ALA A 126 9.42 -14.86 18.16
CA ALA A 126 9.11 -13.46 17.88
C ALA A 126 9.65 -13.03 16.49
N GLU A 127 10.91 -13.35 16.21
CA GLU A 127 11.57 -13.07 14.94
C GLU A 127 10.83 -13.69 13.77
N ARG A 128 10.58 -15.01 13.82
CA ARG A 128 9.82 -15.73 12.77
C ARG A 128 8.46 -15.10 12.50
N ARG A 129 7.73 -14.67 13.53
CA ARG A 129 6.41 -14.05 13.39
C ARG A 129 6.48 -12.67 12.77
N LEU A 130 7.46 -11.86 13.15
CA LEU A 130 7.64 -10.50 12.63
C LEU A 130 8.13 -10.53 11.18
N VAL A 131 9.13 -11.36 10.86
CA VAL A 131 9.60 -11.58 9.49
C VAL A 131 8.46 -12.09 8.61
N GLY A 132 7.70 -13.09 9.07
CA GLY A 132 6.54 -13.59 8.33
C GLY A 132 5.45 -12.53 8.11
N MET A 133 5.27 -11.60 9.06
CA MET A 133 4.34 -10.47 8.92
C MET A 133 4.80 -9.48 7.85
N LEU A 134 6.09 -9.15 7.80
CA LEU A 134 6.67 -8.30 6.76
C LEU A 134 6.66 -8.98 5.38
N ALA A 135 6.95 -10.29 5.32
CA ALA A 135 6.90 -11.05 4.07
C ALA A 135 5.50 -11.02 3.44
N ARG A 136 4.43 -11.18 4.23
CA ARG A 136 3.03 -11.04 3.73
C ARG A 136 2.69 -9.62 3.26
N LYS A 137 3.46 -8.62 3.68
CA LYS A 137 3.34 -7.24 3.21
C LYS A 137 4.25 -6.93 2.02
N GLY A 138 5.01 -7.92 1.55
CA GLY A 138 5.85 -7.85 0.35
C GLY A 138 7.27 -7.35 0.57
N TYR A 139 7.71 -7.17 1.82
CA TYR A 139 9.08 -6.73 2.11
C TYR A 139 10.08 -7.84 1.75
N GLY A 140 11.23 -7.46 1.19
CA GLY A 140 12.31 -8.38 0.89
C GLY A 140 12.90 -9.01 2.14
N GLY A 141 13.34 -10.28 2.05
CA GLY A 141 13.82 -11.06 3.19
C GLY A 141 14.97 -10.41 3.95
N GLY A 142 15.94 -9.81 3.24
CA GLY A 142 17.07 -9.11 3.85
C GLY A 142 16.65 -7.93 4.71
N LEU A 143 15.83 -7.02 4.16
CA LEU A 143 15.31 -5.86 4.89
C LEU A 143 14.42 -6.27 6.05
N ALA A 144 13.54 -7.26 5.85
CA ALA A 144 12.67 -7.76 6.91
C ALA A 144 13.47 -8.37 8.07
N GLY A 145 14.47 -9.20 7.77
CA GLY A 145 15.34 -9.80 8.79
C GLY A 145 16.20 -8.78 9.52
N TYR A 146 16.72 -7.78 8.81
CA TYR A 146 17.49 -6.70 9.42
C TYR A 146 16.66 -5.89 10.42
N VAL A 147 15.52 -5.33 9.99
CA VAL A 147 14.67 -4.46 10.83
C VAL A 147 14.14 -5.21 12.05
N VAL A 148 13.82 -6.50 11.90
CA VAL A 148 13.32 -7.32 13.01
C VAL A 148 14.41 -7.63 14.02
N ARG A 149 15.62 -7.97 13.58
CA ARG A 149 16.75 -8.22 14.48
C ARG A 149 17.12 -6.95 15.25
N GLU A 150 17.28 -5.82 14.56
CA GLU A 150 17.53 -4.50 15.19
C GLU A 150 16.50 -4.19 16.29
N ALA A 151 15.21 -4.42 16.01
CA ALA A 151 14.14 -4.16 16.96
C ALA A 151 14.10 -5.13 18.15
N LEU A 152 14.55 -6.38 17.97
CA LEU A 152 14.66 -7.35 19.05
C LEU A 152 15.91 -7.14 19.90
N ASP A 153 17.03 -6.73 19.29
CA ASP A 153 18.26 -6.36 20.00
C ASP A 153 18.02 -5.18 20.94
N GLY A 154 17.40 -4.10 20.45
CA GLY A 154 17.04 -2.96 21.29
C GLY A 154 15.94 -3.25 22.33
N ARG A 155 15.28 -4.40 22.28
CA ARG A 155 14.39 -4.89 23.35
C ARG A 155 15.17 -5.60 24.45
N ASP A 156 16.24 -6.30 24.08
CA ASP A 156 17.03 -7.14 24.98
C ASP A 156 18.16 -6.34 25.66
N GLU A 157 18.45 -5.12 25.21
CA GLU A 157 19.27 -4.15 25.94
C GLU A 157 18.58 -3.76 27.26
N PRO A 158 19.22 -3.99 28.43
CA PRO A 158 18.64 -3.60 29.72
C PRO A 158 18.60 -2.08 29.82
N ASP A 159 17.44 -1.52 30.19
CA ASP A 159 17.29 -0.12 30.56
C ASP A 159 18.38 0.25 31.60
N GLY A 160 19.37 1.03 31.17
CA GLY A 160 20.55 1.43 31.94
C GLY A 160 20.27 2.45 33.05
N ASP A 161 19.13 2.34 33.74
CA ASP A 161 18.82 3.13 34.93
C ASP A 161 18.32 2.25 36.07
N SER A 162 19.30 1.61 36.73
CA SER A 162 19.19 1.21 38.13
C SER A 162 20.52 1.47 38.80
N ALA A 163 20.87 2.75 38.94
CA ALA A 163 21.82 3.14 39.98
C ALA A 163 21.07 3.25 41.32
N VAL A 164 21.28 2.27 42.22
CA VAL A 164 21.66 2.43 43.64
C VAL A 164 21.71 1.05 44.29
N GLY A 165 22.90 0.67 44.77
CA GLY A 165 23.16 -0.56 45.51
C GLY A 165 24.66 -0.75 45.76
N THR A 166 25.20 0.14 46.60
CA THR A 166 26.51 0.11 47.27
C THR A 166 27.18 -1.27 47.41
N ALA A 167 28.45 -1.36 46.97
CA ALA A 167 29.66 -1.85 47.68
C ALA A 167 29.56 -3.26 48.36
N GLU A 168 30.47 -4.24 48.26
CA GLU A 168 31.92 -4.29 48.05
C GLU A 168 32.37 -5.74 47.69
N SER A 169 33.60 -5.84 47.14
CA SER A 169 34.62 -6.87 47.44
C SER A 169 34.41 -8.35 47.06
N GLY A 170 35.28 -8.84 46.17
CA GLY A 170 35.66 -10.27 46.10
C GLY A 170 36.37 -10.64 44.80
N ALA A 171 37.61 -11.10 44.92
CA ALA A 171 38.58 -11.28 43.84
C ALA A 171 38.52 -12.64 43.10
N GLU A 172 39.35 -12.74 42.05
CA GLU A 172 39.85 -13.94 41.35
C GLU A 172 38.86 -14.60 40.38
N GLY A 173 39.18 -14.99 39.14
CA GLY A 173 40.43 -15.27 38.44
C GLY A 173 40.11 -16.44 37.50
N GLY A 174 40.25 -16.28 36.18
CA GLY A 174 39.90 -17.34 35.24
C GLY A 174 40.03 -16.95 33.78
N SER A 175 41.20 -17.21 33.21
CA SER A 175 41.50 -17.18 31.78
C SER A 175 40.68 -18.23 31.02
N PRO A 176 40.34 -18.01 29.74
CA PRO A 176 40.20 -19.14 28.82
C PRO A 176 41.15 -18.98 27.61
N ASP A 177 42.04 -19.96 27.49
CA ASP A 177 42.70 -20.34 26.23
C ASP A 177 41.66 -20.85 25.22
N GLY A 178 41.80 -20.47 23.93
CA GLY A 178 41.05 -21.02 22.79
C GLY A 178 41.65 -22.35 22.28
N PRO A 179 41.46 -22.79 21.01
CA PRO A 179 40.63 -22.25 19.92
C PRO A 179 39.79 -23.32 19.14
N GLY A 180 38.98 -22.87 18.17
CA GLY A 180 38.87 -23.54 16.85
C GLY A 180 37.55 -24.24 16.46
N SER A 181 36.77 -23.58 15.62
CA SER A 181 36.24 -24.02 14.30
C SER A 181 35.17 -23.00 13.91
N GLY A 182 35.29 -22.28 12.80
CA GLY A 182 35.44 -22.83 11.45
C GLY A 182 34.09 -22.86 10.72
N GLU A 183 33.21 -21.89 10.94
CA GLU A 183 32.09 -21.62 10.03
C GLU A 183 32.33 -20.26 9.38
N GLU A 184 32.57 -20.33 8.08
CA GLU A 184 32.79 -19.22 7.18
C GLU A 184 31.53 -18.34 7.18
N PHE A 185 31.53 -17.32 8.04
CA PHE A 185 30.52 -16.28 8.04
C PHE A 185 30.73 -15.47 6.76
N VAL A 186 29.94 -15.80 5.73
CA VAL A 186 29.84 -14.96 4.54
C VAL A 186 29.25 -13.64 5.00
N GLU A 187 30.13 -12.65 5.15
CA GLU A 187 29.80 -11.24 5.33
C GLU A 187 28.89 -10.85 4.17
N LEU A 188 27.58 -10.91 4.43
CA LEU A 188 26.57 -10.38 3.54
C LEU A 188 26.81 -8.89 3.47
N ASP A 189 27.58 -8.49 2.47
CA ASP A 189 27.71 -7.12 2.00
C ASP A 189 26.27 -6.56 1.93
N PRO A 190 25.92 -5.55 2.75
CA PRO A 190 24.57 -5.01 2.76
C PRO A 190 24.24 -4.60 1.32
N PRO A 191 23.08 -4.98 0.76
CA PRO A 191 22.75 -4.60 -0.61
C PRO A 191 22.73 -3.07 -0.69
N GLY A 192 23.76 -2.52 -1.36
CA GLY A 192 23.84 -1.18 -1.91
C GLY A 192 23.25 -0.06 -1.06
N ALA A 193 24.12 0.59 -0.28
CA ALA A 193 24.00 1.93 0.30
C ALA A 193 23.00 2.11 1.47
N ALA A 194 23.46 1.79 2.67
CA ALA A 194 23.06 2.55 3.87
C ALA A 194 24.24 3.44 4.29
N PRO A 195 24.19 4.78 4.10
CA PRO A 195 25.15 5.66 4.73
C PRO A 195 24.73 5.91 6.19
N VAL A 196 25.61 5.51 7.11
CA VAL A 196 25.97 6.11 8.40
C VAL A 196 25.10 7.30 8.88
N ALA A 197 24.60 7.16 10.13
CA ALA A 197 23.94 8.16 10.96
C ALA A 197 22.59 8.70 10.44
N TRP A 198 21.45 8.15 10.89
CA TRP A 198 20.12 8.71 10.60
C TRP A 198 19.26 8.72 11.85
N SER A 199 19.36 9.81 12.62
CA SER A 199 18.50 10.07 13.79
C SER A 199 17.20 10.79 13.36
N ARG A 200 16.19 10.68 14.23
CA ARG A 200 14.79 11.12 14.14
C ARG A 200 14.52 12.51 13.50
N GLU A 201 15.52 13.38 13.42
CA GLU A 201 15.44 14.70 12.78
C GLU A 201 15.23 14.64 11.25
N ARG A 202 15.79 13.65 10.55
CA ARG A 202 15.63 13.54 9.09
C ARG A 202 14.26 13.00 8.66
N SER A 203 13.65 12.12 9.46
CA SER A 203 12.29 11.62 9.21
C SER A 203 11.23 12.71 9.37
N ALA A 204 11.41 13.63 10.33
CA ALA A 204 10.53 14.79 10.50
C ALA A 204 10.63 15.78 9.31
N ALA A 205 11.85 16.07 8.85
CA ALA A 205 12.08 16.96 7.71
C ALA A 205 11.49 16.42 6.39
N ARG A 206 11.48 15.10 6.18
CA ARG A 206 10.94 14.46 4.97
C ARG A 206 9.43 14.23 5.01
N ALA A 207 8.86 13.95 6.19
CA ALA A 207 7.41 13.96 6.39
C ALA A 207 6.79 15.32 6.03
N ALA A 208 7.47 16.43 6.39
CA ALA A 208 7.08 17.78 5.98
C ALA A 208 7.16 18.00 4.45
N ALA A 209 8.18 17.47 3.78
CA ALA A 209 8.29 17.54 2.32
C ALA A 209 7.21 16.71 1.58
N ARG A 210 6.79 15.56 2.16
CA ARG A 210 5.69 14.74 1.64
C ARG A 210 4.33 15.42 1.77
N ALA A 211 4.11 16.18 2.85
CA ALA A 211 2.93 17.03 3.01
C ALA A 211 2.91 18.18 1.99
N GLY A 212 4.07 18.77 1.69
CA GLY A 212 4.20 19.82 0.66
C GLY A 212 3.88 19.33 -0.77
N ARG A 213 4.31 18.11 -1.14
CA ARG A 213 3.97 17.51 -2.45
C ARG A 213 2.49 17.08 -2.56
N ALA A 214 1.87 16.64 -1.47
CA ALA A 214 0.44 16.36 -1.44
C ALA A 214 -0.41 17.63 -1.57
N ALA A 215 0.07 18.78 -1.09
CA ALA A 215 -0.57 20.08 -1.30
C ALA A 215 -0.43 20.57 -2.75
N ALA A 216 0.74 20.41 -3.37
CA ALA A 216 0.97 20.79 -4.77
C ALA A 216 0.14 19.97 -5.78
N ALA A 217 -0.21 18.72 -5.45
CA ALA A 217 -1.11 17.89 -6.27
C ALA A 217 -2.59 18.29 -6.18
N ALA A 218 -2.96 19.19 -5.24
CA ALA A 218 -4.30 19.73 -5.10
C ALA A 218 -4.53 21.06 -5.85
N GLU A 219 -3.48 21.63 -6.48
CA GLU A 219 -3.52 22.88 -7.26
C GLU A 219 -3.40 22.65 -8.77
N THR A 220 -4.03 21.60 -9.30
CA THR A 220 -4.25 21.50 -10.76
C THR A 220 -5.25 22.59 -11.17
N PRO A 221 -4.93 23.49 -12.12
CA PRO A 221 -5.85 24.56 -12.52
C PRO A 221 -7.14 23.95 -13.06
N GLY A 222 -8.26 24.42 -12.53
CA GLY A 222 -9.60 23.96 -12.89
C GLY A 222 -9.86 24.06 -14.39
N LEU A 223 -10.42 22.98 -14.93
CA LEU A 223 -11.03 22.97 -16.25
C LEU A 223 -12.17 24.00 -16.24
N ASP A 224 -12.03 25.06 -17.03
CA ASP A 224 -13.04 26.09 -17.24
C ASP A 224 -14.34 25.46 -17.82
N PRO A 225 -15.48 25.53 -17.12
CA PRO A 225 -16.73 24.90 -17.59
C PRO A 225 -17.51 25.75 -18.62
N SER A 226 -16.99 26.86 -19.14
CA SER A 226 -17.72 27.64 -20.15
C SER A 226 -17.62 27.00 -21.54
N GLY A 227 -18.50 26.04 -21.86
CA GLY A 227 -18.54 25.47 -23.22
C GLY A 227 -19.68 24.51 -23.55
N ILE A 228 -20.68 24.33 -22.70
CA ILE A 228 -21.83 23.46 -23.00
C ILE A 228 -23.12 24.23 -22.69
N GLU A 229 -23.46 25.19 -23.54
CA GLU A 229 -24.80 25.74 -23.62
C GLU A 229 -25.59 24.94 -24.66
N GLY A 230 -26.67 24.31 -24.23
CA GLY A 230 -27.52 23.46 -25.06
C GLY A 230 -28.79 23.04 -24.33
N SER A 231 -29.65 24.03 -24.10
CA SER A 231 -31.11 23.98 -23.95
C SER A 231 -31.79 22.64 -23.60
N ALA A 232 -32.37 22.58 -22.39
CA ALA A 232 -33.64 21.89 -22.16
C ALA A 232 -34.36 22.54 -20.97
N GLU A 233 -35.49 23.17 -21.27
CA GLU A 233 -36.48 23.62 -20.30
C GLU A 233 -37.10 22.44 -19.52
N VAL A 234 -37.86 22.83 -18.49
CA VAL A 234 -39.01 22.14 -17.86
C VAL A 234 -38.75 21.63 -16.44
N GLY A 235 -39.51 22.22 -15.50
CA GLY A 235 -40.22 21.41 -14.50
C GLY A 235 -39.95 21.77 -13.04
N GLU A 236 -40.58 22.84 -12.57
CA GLU A 236 -40.71 23.17 -11.16
C GLU A 236 -41.41 22.02 -10.40
N GLY A 237 -40.65 21.31 -9.56
CA GLY A 237 -41.08 20.07 -8.90
C GLY A 237 -40.65 20.00 -7.44
N ARG A 238 -41.47 20.61 -6.58
CA ARG A 238 -41.52 20.59 -5.10
C ARG A 238 -40.86 19.38 -4.42
N ALA A 239 -39.84 19.64 -3.60
CA ALA A 239 -39.16 18.67 -2.75
C ALA A 239 -40.09 18.03 -1.71
N ARG A 240 -39.99 16.70 -1.53
CA ARG A 240 -40.54 15.94 -0.40
C ARG A 240 -39.40 15.30 0.41
N PRO A 241 -39.51 15.20 1.74
CA PRO A 241 -38.43 14.71 2.59
C PRO A 241 -38.23 13.19 2.46
N ILE A 242 -36.96 12.80 2.38
CA ILE A 242 -36.44 11.43 2.33
C ILE A 242 -36.74 10.68 3.63
N GLY A 243 -37.68 9.73 3.55
CA GLY A 243 -37.97 8.74 4.59
C GLY A 243 -36.85 7.71 4.71
N ARG A 244 -36.64 7.24 5.95
CA ARG A 244 -35.63 6.27 6.37
C ARG A 244 -35.66 5.00 5.51
N ARG A 245 -34.51 4.61 4.94
CA ARG A 245 -34.36 3.31 4.27
C ARG A 245 -34.21 2.20 5.30
N GLN A 246 -35.16 1.28 5.26
CA GLN A 246 -35.16 -0.04 5.90
C GLN A 246 -34.07 -0.92 5.26
N PRO A 247 -33.34 -1.77 6.01
CA PRO A 247 -32.42 -2.75 5.45
C PRO A 247 -33.19 -3.93 4.80
N PRO A 248 -32.66 -4.54 3.72
CA PRO A 248 -33.32 -5.67 3.08
C PRO A 248 -33.27 -6.95 3.93
N LEU A 249 -34.44 -7.57 4.09
CA LEU A 249 -34.65 -8.91 4.63
C LEU A 249 -34.22 -9.96 3.59
N GLY A 250 -33.55 -11.03 4.05
CA GLY A 250 -33.39 -12.26 3.25
C GLY A 250 -31.99 -12.86 3.26
N ALA A 251 -31.54 -13.36 4.41
CA ALA A 251 -30.49 -14.37 4.46
C ALA A 251 -31.18 -15.71 4.78
N VAL A 252 -31.13 -16.64 3.81
CA VAL A 252 -31.58 -18.03 3.97
C VAL A 252 -30.36 -18.82 4.48
N PRO A 253 -30.43 -19.55 5.61
CA PRO A 253 -29.35 -20.41 6.05
C PRO A 253 -29.30 -21.67 5.17
N VAL A 254 -28.12 -21.96 4.63
CA VAL A 254 -27.75 -23.26 4.06
C VAL A 254 -27.20 -24.11 5.19
N ASP A 255 -28.05 -24.96 5.75
CA ASP A 255 -27.66 -26.15 6.49
C ASP A 255 -28.55 -27.31 6.02
N ASP A 256 -27.93 -28.48 6.00
CA ASP A 256 -28.45 -29.81 5.67
C ASP A 256 -28.68 -30.18 4.20
N LEU A 257 -27.80 -31.06 3.70
CA LEU A 257 -28.08 -32.47 3.33
C LEU A 257 -26.95 -33.01 2.42
N PRO A 258 -26.82 -34.34 2.28
CA PRO A 258 -26.57 -35.39 3.27
C PRO A 258 -25.12 -35.92 3.24
#